data_AF-A0A969IA20-F1
#
_entry.id   AF-A0A969IA20-F1
#
_cell.length_a   1.000
_cell.length_b   1.000
_cell.length_c   1.000
_cell.angle_alpha   90.00
_cell.angle_beta   90.00
_cell.angle_gamma   90.00
#
_symmetry.space_group_name_H-M   'P 1'
#
loop_
_entity.id
_entity.type
_entity.pdbx_description
1 polymer ?
#
loop_
_entity_poly.entity_id
_entity_poly.type
_entity_poly.pdbx_seq_one_letter_code
_entity_poly.pdbx_strand_id
1 'polypeptide(L)'
;AGIPFAIILTAGFREAGAEGRRLEAELAKAGKEAGVRFIGPNCQGAMSIPSRMWCVFGSVSYETELREGSVSCAFQSGGFGYAVVNLAEAQGIGFRHIVSSGNETDIAMPELLSDFLDDAGTRLAFAYMEGTPDARQLLDVGRKSLETGKPVLIWKGAQTEAGTKAAASHTANLTGNYDLYRAAFRQSGLIEVHDIEEIVDIAKVFAQGRLPKGRAIGVLSISGGSGIVFADRAIKEGLALPSFSPQTVRGAQGHHPLFRLVGKSRRHDGRRLQ
;
A
#
# COMPACT_ATOMS: atom_id res chain seq x y z
N ALA A 1 -12.69 29.75 -18.47
CA ALA A 1 -11.81 29.75 -17.28
C ALA A 1 -10.46 29.06 -17.53
N GLY A 2 -10.32 28.14 -18.50
CA GLY A 2 -9.02 27.52 -18.83
C GLY A 2 -8.49 26.58 -17.74
N ILE A 3 -9.38 25.99 -16.93
CA ILE A 3 -9.04 25.11 -15.82
C ILE A 3 -8.79 23.71 -16.38
N PRO A 4 -7.59 23.12 -16.24
CA PRO A 4 -7.27 21.80 -16.80
C PRO A 4 -7.69 20.63 -15.88
N PHE A 5 -7.74 20.88 -14.56
CA PHE A 5 -8.03 19.87 -13.55
C PHE A 5 -9.04 20.36 -12.52
N ALA A 6 -9.90 19.47 -12.03
CA ALA A 6 -10.83 19.73 -10.93
C ALA A 6 -10.80 18.61 -9.89
N ILE A 7 -11.15 18.94 -8.65
CA ILE A 7 -11.42 17.98 -7.58
C ILE A 7 -12.88 18.12 -7.22
N ILE A 8 -13.66 17.06 -7.45
CA ILE A 8 -15.11 17.09 -7.25
C ILE A 8 -15.42 16.40 -5.93
N LEU A 9 -15.55 17.21 -4.89
CA LEU A 9 -15.83 16.75 -3.53
C LEU A 9 -17.27 16.26 -3.36
N THR A 10 -18.18 16.83 -4.16
CA THR A 10 -19.62 16.65 -4.04
C THR A 10 -20.04 15.19 -4.22
N ALA A 11 -20.84 14.69 -3.28
CA ALA A 11 -21.54 13.40 -3.36
C ALA A 11 -22.93 13.57 -4.03
N GLY A 12 -23.72 12.50 -4.09
CA GLY A 12 -25.02 12.45 -4.78
C GLY A 12 -24.95 11.89 -6.20
N PHE A 13 -23.85 11.24 -6.58
CA PHE A 13 -23.64 10.65 -7.90
C PHE A 13 -24.01 9.16 -7.89
N ARG A 14 -23.30 8.27 -8.59
CA ARG A 14 -23.75 6.89 -8.76
C ARG A 14 -24.00 6.13 -7.45
N GLU A 15 -23.36 6.52 -6.36
CA GLU A 15 -23.55 6.00 -5.01
C GLU A 15 -24.95 6.29 -4.45
N ALA A 16 -25.63 7.33 -4.97
CA ALA A 16 -27.00 7.71 -4.61
C ALA A 16 -28.08 6.98 -5.44
N GLY A 17 -27.70 6.09 -6.34
CA GLY A 17 -28.64 5.24 -7.10
C GLY A 17 -28.85 5.66 -8.55
N ALA A 18 -30.05 5.44 -9.09
CA ALA A 18 -30.31 5.53 -10.54
C ALA A 18 -30.17 6.96 -11.09
N GLU A 19 -30.73 7.96 -10.41
CA GLU A 19 -30.60 9.35 -10.86
C GLU A 19 -29.16 9.85 -10.71
N GLY A 20 -28.49 9.46 -9.63
CA GLY A 20 -27.07 9.77 -9.42
C GLY A 20 -26.16 9.19 -10.51
N ARG A 21 -26.47 8.00 -11.06
CA ARG A 21 -25.77 7.45 -12.24
C ARG A 21 -25.97 8.31 -13.49
N ARG A 22 -27.18 8.86 -13.68
CA ARG A 22 -27.46 9.78 -14.80
C ARG A 22 -26.64 11.06 -14.66
N LEU A 23 -26.63 11.65 -13.47
CA LEU A 23 -25.82 12.84 -13.15
C LEU A 23 -24.32 12.58 -13.34
N GLU A 24 -23.83 11.41 -12.95
CA GLU A 24 -22.41 11.05 -13.12
C GLU A 24 -22.02 10.91 -14.60
N ALA A 25 -22.91 10.36 -15.43
CA ALA A 25 -22.70 10.29 -16.87
C ALA A 25 -22.70 11.69 -17.52
N GLU A 26 -23.61 12.58 -17.07
CA GLU A 26 -23.62 13.99 -17.49
C GLU A 26 -22.34 14.72 -17.08
N LEU A 27 -21.85 14.47 -15.86
CA LEU A 27 -20.57 15.01 -15.36
C LEU A 27 -19.39 14.55 -16.21
N ALA A 28 -19.28 13.24 -16.48
CA ALA A 28 -18.21 12.68 -17.31
C ALA A 28 -18.22 13.30 -18.72
N LYS A 29 -19.41 13.45 -19.33
CA LYS A 29 -19.58 14.10 -20.62
C LYS A 29 -19.14 15.57 -20.58
N ALA A 30 -19.59 16.32 -19.57
CA ALA A 30 -19.23 17.73 -19.42
C ALA A 30 -17.71 17.94 -19.23
N GLY A 31 -17.06 17.09 -18.41
CA GLY A 31 -15.60 17.11 -18.24
C GLY A 31 -14.86 16.90 -19.56
N LYS A 32 -15.30 15.90 -20.35
CA LYS A 32 -14.72 15.62 -21.67
C LYS A 32 -14.91 16.76 -22.67
N GLU A 33 -16.12 17.32 -22.77
CA GLU A 33 -16.42 18.43 -23.69
C GLU A 33 -15.65 19.71 -23.32
N ALA A 34 -15.44 19.94 -22.02
CA ALA A 34 -14.68 21.08 -21.53
C ALA A 34 -13.15 20.86 -21.54
N GLY A 35 -12.67 19.63 -21.79
CA GLY A 35 -11.24 19.28 -21.72
C GLY A 35 -10.68 19.32 -20.29
N VAL A 36 -11.52 19.06 -19.29
CA VAL A 36 -11.15 19.08 -17.87
C VAL A 36 -11.07 17.65 -17.34
N ARG A 37 -9.91 17.27 -16.80
CA ARG A 37 -9.76 16.01 -16.06
C ARG A 37 -10.11 16.21 -14.59
N PHE A 38 -10.58 15.20 -13.88
CA PHE A 38 -10.93 15.37 -12.47
C PHE A 38 -10.78 14.13 -11.58
N ILE A 39 -10.52 14.41 -10.31
CA ILE A 39 -10.60 13.44 -9.20
C ILE A 39 -12.02 13.45 -8.64
N GLY A 40 -12.55 12.27 -8.30
CA GLY A 40 -13.91 12.08 -7.79
C GLY A 40 -14.91 11.65 -8.86
N PRO A 41 -16.21 12.01 -8.74
CA PRO A 41 -16.80 12.78 -7.65
C PRO A 41 -16.82 12.02 -6.32
N ASN A 42 -17.54 12.54 -5.31
CA ASN A 42 -17.69 11.89 -4.01
C ASN A 42 -16.34 11.49 -3.39
N CYS A 43 -15.42 12.44 -3.35
CA CYS A 43 -14.10 12.26 -2.78
C CYS A 43 -13.87 13.25 -1.64
N GLN A 44 -12.92 12.95 -0.78
CA GLN A 44 -12.52 13.86 0.30
C GLN A 44 -11.32 14.76 -0.09
N GLY A 45 -10.97 14.77 -1.37
CA GLY A 45 -9.97 15.66 -1.96
C GLY A 45 -8.54 15.13 -1.93
N ALA A 46 -7.56 16.02 -2.08
CA ALA A 46 -6.15 15.67 -2.21
C ALA A 46 -5.21 16.63 -1.46
N MET A 47 -4.08 16.11 -1.01
CA MET A 47 -2.97 16.85 -0.40
C MET A 47 -1.65 16.60 -1.12
N SER A 48 -0.84 17.66 -1.17
CA SER A 48 0.59 17.57 -1.46
C SER A 48 1.34 18.22 -0.31
N ILE A 49 1.94 17.39 0.54
CA ILE A 49 2.71 17.85 1.70
C ILE A 49 3.91 18.73 1.27
N PRO A 50 4.77 18.34 0.30
CA PRO A 50 5.92 19.16 -0.10
C PRO A 50 5.49 20.48 -0.75
N SER A 51 4.35 20.51 -1.45
CA SER A 51 3.83 21.73 -2.10
C SER A 51 2.94 22.57 -1.19
N ARG A 52 2.72 22.12 0.05
CA ARG A 52 1.81 22.70 1.01
C ARG A 52 0.36 22.89 0.49
N MET A 53 -0.15 21.91 -0.25
CA MET A 53 -1.51 21.91 -0.79
C MET A 53 -2.44 21.08 0.11
N TRP A 54 -3.48 21.69 0.66
CA TRP A 54 -4.54 21.05 1.46
C TRP A 54 -5.92 21.25 0.82
N CYS A 55 -6.16 20.59 -0.32
CA CYS A 55 -7.44 20.63 -1.02
C CYS A 55 -8.36 19.51 -0.52
N VAL A 56 -8.67 19.51 0.78
CA VAL A 56 -9.40 18.46 1.50
C VAL A 56 -10.40 19.06 2.48
N PHE A 57 -11.32 18.22 2.99
CA PHE A 57 -12.22 18.57 4.09
C PHE A 57 -12.25 17.48 5.16
N GLY A 58 -12.86 17.77 6.32
CA GLY A 58 -12.99 16.83 7.44
C GLY A 58 -11.91 17.02 8.50
N SER A 59 -11.72 16.06 9.40
CA SER A 59 -10.71 16.17 10.48
C SER A 59 -9.30 16.43 9.95
N VAL A 60 -8.96 15.80 8.82
CA VAL A 60 -7.63 15.93 8.19
C VAL A 60 -7.34 17.35 7.68
N SER A 61 -8.34 18.20 7.41
CA SER A 61 -8.07 19.59 7.02
C SER A 61 -7.49 20.44 8.14
N TYR A 62 -7.61 19.98 9.40
CA TYR A 62 -6.99 20.63 10.56
C TYR A 62 -5.59 20.08 10.85
N GLU A 63 -5.22 18.95 10.24
CA GLU A 63 -3.91 18.31 10.39
C GLU A 63 -2.92 18.88 9.37
N THR A 64 -2.38 20.05 9.70
CA THR A 64 -1.39 20.75 8.87
C THR A 64 0.06 20.38 9.19
N GLU A 65 0.26 19.48 10.16
CA GLU A 65 1.57 19.03 10.64
C GLU A 65 1.94 17.61 10.19
N LEU A 66 1.24 17.06 9.19
CA LEU A 66 1.64 15.79 8.58
C LEU A 66 3.10 15.85 8.15
N ARG A 67 3.90 14.88 8.62
CA ARG A 67 5.33 14.84 8.32
C ARG A 67 5.55 14.67 6.83
N GLU A 68 6.37 15.54 6.25
CA GLU A 68 6.85 15.34 4.89
C GLU A 68 7.68 14.06 4.82
N GLY A 69 7.44 13.26 3.78
CA GLY A 69 8.21 12.05 3.51
C GLY A 69 8.09 11.62 2.06
N SER A 70 8.31 10.33 1.83
CA SER A 70 8.40 9.74 0.49
C SER A 70 7.30 8.72 0.19
N VAL A 71 6.25 8.66 1.01
CA VAL A 71 5.11 7.77 0.80
C VAL A 71 3.98 8.53 0.11
N SER A 72 3.51 8.03 -1.02
CA SER A 72 2.33 8.56 -1.71
C SER A 72 1.18 7.57 -1.64
N CYS A 73 -0.05 8.05 -1.48
CA CYS A 73 -1.18 7.15 -1.33
C CYS A 73 -2.49 7.64 -1.92
N ALA A 74 -3.34 6.67 -2.26
CA ALA A 74 -4.66 6.91 -2.79
C ALA A 74 -5.72 5.98 -2.18
N PHE A 75 -6.94 6.49 -1.99
CA PHE A 75 -8.01 5.76 -1.32
C PHE A 75 -9.37 6.01 -1.96
N GLN A 76 -10.10 4.94 -2.26
CA GLN A 76 -11.49 5.06 -2.72
C GLN A 76 -12.42 5.55 -1.61
N SER A 77 -12.23 5.07 -0.38
CA SER A 77 -12.96 5.56 0.78
C SER A 77 -12.17 6.67 1.48
N GLY A 78 -12.68 7.90 1.43
CA GLY A 78 -12.01 9.06 2.03
C GLY A 78 -11.85 8.96 3.55
N GLY A 79 -12.94 8.72 4.28
CA GLY A 79 -12.92 8.65 5.75
C GLY A 79 -12.03 7.53 6.28
N PHE A 80 -12.10 6.34 5.66
CA PHE A 80 -11.20 5.24 6.00
C PHE A 80 -9.75 5.55 5.63
N GLY A 81 -9.52 6.08 4.43
CA GLY A 81 -8.17 6.38 3.94
C GLY A 81 -7.43 7.38 4.80
N TYR A 82 -8.09 8.48 5.19
CA TYR A 82 -7.47 9.47 6.08
C TYR A 82 -7.27 8.94 7.51
N ALA A 83 -8.12 8.04 8.01
CA ALA A 83 -7.84 7.36 9.27
C ALA A 83 -6.56 6.51 9.19
N VAL A 84 -6.35 5.80 8.07
CA VAL A 84 -5.11 5.05 7.81
C VAL A 84 -3.90 5.98 7.74
N VAL A 85 -4.01 7.12 7.07
CA VAL A 85 -2.94 8.14 7.02
C VAL A 85 -2.54 8.59 8.41
N ASN A 86 -3.49 8.98 9.25
CA ASN A 86 -3.23 9.49 10.59
C ASN A 86 -2.56 8.42 11.48
N LEU A 87 -3.04 7.18 11.41
CA LEU A 87 -2.48 6.07 12.19
C LEU A 87 -1.07 5.69 11.71
N ALA A 88 -0.79 5.76 10.42
CA ALA A 88 0.54 5.53 9.88
C ALA A 88 1.51 6.69 10.23
N GLU A 89 1.05 7.95 10.17
CA GLU A 89 1.84 9.12 10.59
C GLU A 89 2.23 9.02 12.06
N ALA A 90 1.29 8.64 12.93
CA ALA A 90 1.55 8.44 14.35
C ALA A 90 2.64 7.38 14.62
N GLN A 91 2.84 6.45 13.69
CA GLN A 91 3.90 5.43 13.73
C GLN A 91 5.18 5.83 12.99
N GLY A 92 5.28 7.08 12.55
CA GLY A 92 6.47 7.70 11.97
C GLY A 92 6.53 7.70 10.44
N ILE A 93 5.43 7.39 9.75
CA ILE A 93 5.38 7.45 8.28
C ILE A 93 5.20 8.90 7.82
N GLY A 94 6.13 9.39 7.01
CA GLY A 94 6.02 10.68 6.34
C GLY A 94 5.39 10.55 4.95
N PHE A 95 4.49 11.47 4.61
CA PHE A 95 3.71 11.46 3.39
C PHE A 95 4.15 12.53 2.40
N ARG A 96 3.88 12.27 1.13
CA ARG A 96 4.17 13.15 0.01
C ARG A 96 2.89 13.60 -0.69
N HIS A 97 2.17 12.66 -1.28
CA HIS A 97 0.87 12.90 -1.91
C HIS A 97 -0.19 12.00 -1.27
N ILE A 98 -1.36 12.56 -0.98
CA ILE A 98 -2.47 11.83 -0.39
C ILE A 98 -3.72 12.17 -1.19
N VAL A 99 -4.38 11.17 -1.78
CA VAL A 99 -5.51 11.40 -2.69
C VAL A 99 -6.70 10.53 -2.30
N SER A 100 -7.84 11.14 -1.97
CA SER A 100 -9.11 10.43 -1.97
C SER A 100 -9.65 10.44 -3.42
N SER A 101 -9.81 9.27 -4.02
CA SER A 101 -10.23 9.12 -5.41
C SER A 101 -11.76 9.04 -5.58
N GLY A 102 -12.46 8.61 -4.53
CA GLY A 102 -13.92 8.54 -4.50
C GLY A 102 -14.47 7.64 -5.59
N ASN A 103 -15.37 8.20 -6.40
CA ASN A 103 -16.03 7.49 -7.48
C ASN A 103 -15.12 7.25 -8.71
N GLU A 104 -13.96 7.88 -8.87
CA GLU A 104 -13.07 7.56 -10.00
C GLU A 104 -13.76 7.60 -11.39
N THR A 105 -14.65 8.57 -11.60
CA THR A 105 -15.42 8.69 -12.86
C THR A 105 -14.53 9.07 -14.04
N ASP A 106 -13.41 9.76 -13.76
CA ASP A 106 -12.40 10.11 -14.75
C ASP A 106 -11.01 9.60 -14.35
N ILE A 107 -10.36 10.23 -13.37
CA ILE A 107 -9.05 9.77 -12.89
C ILE A 107 -9.27 8.62 -11.90
N ALA A 108 -8.78 7.44 -12.27
CA ALA A 108 -8.92 6.20 -11.50
C ALA A 108 -7.63 5.80 -10.76
N MET A 109 -7.77 4.87 -9.81
CA MET A 109 -6.67 4.40 -8.95
C MET A 109 -5.39 4.01 -9.72
N PRO A 110 -5.44 3.24 -10.84
CA PRO A 110 -4.23 2.85 -11.55
C PRO A 110 -3.47 4.04 -12.16
N GLU A 111 -4.20 5.09 -12.61
CA GLU A 111 -3.58 6.31 -13.13
C GLU A 111 -2.86 7.07 -12.02
N LEU A 112 -3.47 7.21 -10.83
CA LEU A 112 -2.84 7.83 -9.66
C LEU A 112 -1.58 7.08 -9.21
N LEU A 113 -1.64 5.75 -9.13
CA LEU A 113 -0.48 4.94 -8.77
C LEU A 113 0.63 5.07 -9.81
N SER A 114 0.29 5.08 -11.10
CA SER A 114 1.26 5.32 -12.17
C SER A 114 1.93 6.68 -12.03
N ASP A 115 1.19 7.74 -11.72
CA ASP A 115 1.71 9.09 -11.52
C ASP A 115 2.64 9.17 -10.29
N PHE A 116 2.28 8.53 -9.17
CA PHE A 116 3.16 8.41 -8.01
C PHE A 116 4.48 7.70 -8.31
N LEU A 117 4.45 6.70 -9.21
CA LEU A 117 5.66 6.00 -9.64
C LEU A 117 6.55 6.87 -10.54
N ASP A 118 6.01 7.87 -11.24
CA ASP A 118 6.80 8.85 -12.00
C ASP A 118 7.43 9.91 -11.11
N ASP A 119 6.76 10.29 -10.01
CA ASP A 119 7.29 11.30 -9.09
C ASP A 119 8.59 10.85 -8.41
N ALA A 120 9.66 11.61 -8.63
CA ALA A 120 11.01 11.28 -8.15
C ALA A 120 11.15 11.34 -6.62
N GLY A 121 10.23 11.99 -5.90
CA GLY A 121 10.24 12.04 -4.43
C GLY A 121 9.55 10.84 -3.78
N THR A 122 8.64 10.18 -4.50
CA THR A 122 7.96 8.97 -4.05
C THR A 122 8.94 7.80 -4.06
N ARG A 123 8.98 7.06 -2.95
CA ARG A 123 9.76 5.83 -2.76
C ARG A 123 8.89 4.61 -2.54
N LEU A 124 7.66 4.80 -2.08
CA LEU A 124 6.66 3.77 -1.91
C LEU A 124 5.28 4.37 -2.20
N ALA A 125 4.45 3.64 -2.92
CA ALA A 125 3.05 3.98 -3.10
C ALA A 125 2.17 2.97 -2.37
N PHE A 126 1.04 3.41 -1.82
CA PHE A 126 0.01 2.49 -1.35
C PHE A 126 -1.39 2.93 -1.72
N ALA A 127 -2.29 1.96 -1.90
CA ALA A 127 -3.68 2.23 -2.20
C ALA A 127 -4.63 1.39 -1.37
N TYR A 128 -5.74 1.99 -0.92
CA TYR A 128 -6.95 1.25 -0.57
C TYR A 128 -7.91 1.26 -1.74
N MET A 129 -8.26 0.07 -2.23
CA MET A 129 -9.21 -0.06 -3.33
C MET A 129 -10.29 -1.10 -3.02
N GLU A 130 -11.53 -0.78 -3.35
CA GLU A 130 -12.69 -1.66 -3.34
C GLU A 130 -12.85 -2.34 -4.69
N GLY A 131 -12.56 -1.65 -5.79
CA GLY A 131 -12.58 -2.22 -7.14
C GLY A 131 -11.92 -1.31 -8.17
N THR A 132 -11.78 -1.79 -9.40
CA THR A 132 -11.41 -1.00 -10.58
C THR A 132 -12.18 -1.53 -11.78
N PRO A 133 -12.63 -0.66 -12.69
CA PRO A 133 -13.29 -1.08 -13.92
C PRO A 133 -12.36 -1.88 -14.85
N ASP A 134 -11.05 -1.66 -14.80
CA ASP A 134 -10.07 -2.42 -15.61
C ASP A 134 -8.88 -2.91 -14.78
N ALA A 135 -8.98 -4.16 -14.29
CA ALA A 135 -7.93 -4.79 -13.52
C ALA A 135 -6.62 -5.01 -14.32
N ARG A 136 -6.65 -4.94 -15.66
CA ARG A 136 -5.42 -5.07 -16.47
C ARG A 136 -4.49 -3.88 -16.26
N GLN A 137 -5.04 -2.71 -15.96
CA GLN A 137 -4.22 -1.53 -15.65
C GLN A 137 -3.38 -1.74 -14.38
N LEU A 138 -3.80 -2.62 -13.46
CA LEU A 138 -2.98 -2.98 -12.30
C LEU A 138 -1.73 -3.77 -12.71
N LEU A 139 -1.79 -4.54 -13.80
CA LEU A 139 -0.60 -5.23 -14.33
C LEU A 139 0.42 -4.22 -14.85
N ASP A 140 -0.05 -3.14 -15.50
CA ASP A 140 0.81 -2.06 -15.97
C ASP A 140 1.42 -1.28 -14.79
N VAL A 141 0.64 -1.00 -13.75
CA VAL A 141 1.15 -0.40 -12.50
C VAL A 141 2.22 -1.29 -11.85
N GLY A 142 1.98 -2.60 -11.75
CA GLY A 142 2.97 -3.52 -11.18
C GLY A 142 4.23 -3.63 -12.04
N ARG A 143 4.11 -3.67 -13.37
CA ARG A 143 5.28 -3.59 -14.27
C ARG A 143 6.09 -2.33 -14.02
N LYS A 144 5.43 -1.17 -13.94
CA LYS A 144 6.09 0.11 -13.65
C LYS A 144 6.72 0.16 -12.26
N SER A 145 6.07 -0.44 -11.26
CA SER A 145 6.60 -0.60 -9.90
C SER A 145 7.92 -1.38 -9.92
N LEU A 146 7.99 -2.48 -10.69
CA LEU A 146 9.20 -3.26 -10.86
C LEU A 146 10.30 -2.49 -11.61
N GLU A 147 9.96 -1.77 -12.68
CA GLU A 147 10.89 -0.96 -13.47
C GLU A 147 11.51 0.19 -12.65
N THR A 148 10.70 0.87 -11.85
CA THR A 148 11.15 1.99 -11.01
C THR A 148 11.79 1.54 -9.70
N GLY A 149 11.59 0.28 -9.30
CA GLY A 149 12.01 -0.25 -8.00
C GLY A 149 11.26 0.33 -6.81
N LYS A 150 10.15 1.05 -7.04
CA LYS A 150 9.29 1.64 -6.00
C LYS A 150 8.14 0.67 -5.72
N PRO A 151 8.05 0.05 -4.53
CA PRO A 151 6.96 -0.87 -4.22
C PRO A 151 5.61 -0.17 -4.23
N VAL A 152 4.58 -0.91 -4.66
CA VAL A 152 3.18 -0.53 -4.56
C VAL A 152 2.47 -1.52 -3.64
N LEU A 153 1.90 -1.00 -2.56
CA LEU A 153 1.09 -1.78 -1.61
C LEU A 153 -0.40 -1.59 -1.91
N ILE A 154 -1.17 -2.67 -1.90
CA ILE A 154 -2.61 -2.63 -2.17
C ILE A 154 -3.36 -3.25 -1.00
N TRP A 155 -4.16 -2.43 -0.31
CA TRP A 155 -5.20 -2.90 0.59
C TRP A 155 -6.50 -3.08 -0.18
N LYS A 156 -6.80 -4.33 -0.57
CA LYS A 156 -8.02 -4.67 -1.29
C LYS A 156 -9.20 -4.83 -0.33
N GLY A 157 -10.14 -3.90 -0.32
CA GLY A 157 -11.45 -4.06 0.31
C GLY A 157 -12.34 -5.05 -0.45
N ALA A 158 -13.51 -5.41 0.07
CA ALA A 158 -14.49 -6.26 -0.61
C ALA A 158 -13.93 -7.60 -1.15
N GLN A 159 -13.35 -8.39 -0.24
CA GLN A 159 -12.76 -9.71 -0.56
C GLN A 159 -13.75 -10.88 -0.42
N THR A 160 -14.86 -10.65 0.27
CA THR A 160 -15.91 -11.65 0.55
C THR A 160 -17.23 -11.22 -0.08
N GLU A 161 -18.19 -12.13 -0.21
CA GLU A 161 -19.52 -11.79 -0.73
C GLU A 161 -20.19 -10.67 0.08
N ALA A 162 -20.09 -10.74 1.41
CA ALA A 162 -20.61 -9.70 2.30
C ALA A 162 -19.90 -8.35 2.08
N GLY A 163 -18.57 -8.36 1.96
CA GLY A 163 -17.78 -7.15 1.68
C GLY A 163 -18.10 -6.54 0.31
N THR A 164 -18.26 -7.38 -0.71
CA THR A 164 -18.68 -6.98 -2.06
C THR A 164 -20.05 -6.31 -2.05
N LYS A 165 -21.03 -6.89 -1.33
CA LYS A 165 -22.36 -6.27 -1.17
C LYS A 165 -22.27 -4.91 -0.46
N ALA A 166 -21.46 -4.83 0.60
CA ALA A 166 -21.26 -3.57 1.32
C ALA A 166 -20.61 -2.49 0.44
N ALA A 167 -19.53 -2.82 -0.28
CA ALA A 167 -18.86 -1.89 -1.19
C ALA A 167 -19.78 -1.42 -2.34
N ALA A 168 -20.58 -2.33 -2.91
CA ALA A 168 -21.54 -1.99 -3.95
C ALA A 168 -22.58 -0.95 -3.47
N SER A 169 -22.96 -0.99 -2.19
CA SER A 169 -23.83 0.03 -1.58
C SER A 169 -23.11 1.32 -1.16
N HIS A 170 -21.78 1.31 -1.05
CA HIS A 170 -21.00 2.44 -0.54
C HIS A 170 -20.44 3.34 -1.65
N THR A 171 -19.68 2.78 -2.60
CA THR A 171 -19.01 3.55 -3.67
C THR A 171 -19.55 3.23 -5.07
N ALA A 172 -20.45 2.24 -5.16
CA ALA A 172 -20.97 1.68 -6.41
C ALA A 172 -19.86 1.33 -7.43
N ASN A 173 -18.63 1.11 -6.96
CA ASN A 173 -17.53 0.64 -7.79
C ASN A 173 -17.76 -0.81 -8.21
N LEU A 174 -17.32 -1.16 -9.42
CA LEU A 174 -17.42 -2.53 -9.90
C LEU A 174 -16.40 -3.42 -9.16
N THR A 175 -16.88 -4.12 -8.14
CA THR A 175 -16.14 -5.17 -7.43
C THR A 175 -16.08 -6.44 -8.28
N GLY A 176 -14.98 -6.61 -9.01
CA GLY A 176 -14.67 -7.86 -9.72
C GLY A 176 -14.33 -9.02 -8.76
N ASN A 177 -14.22 -10.24 -9.29
CA ASN A 177 -13.84 -11.41 -8.51
C ASN A 177 -12.46 -11.20 -7.86
N TYR A 178 -12.41 -11.30 -6.53
CA TYR A 178 -11.19 -11.13 -5.73
C TYR A 178 -10.05 -12.06 -6.18
N ASP A 179 -10.34 -13.27 -6.64
CA ASP A 179 -9.31 -14.18 -7.16
C ASP A 179 -8.54 -13.62 -8.34
N LEU A 180 -9.20 -12.80 -9.19
CA LEU A 180 -8.55 -12.15 -10.33
C LEU A 180 -7.62 -11.02 -9.86
N TYR A 181 -8.02 -10.25 -8.84
CA TYR A 181 -7.15 -9.25 -8.23
C TYR A 181 -5.91 -9.90 -7.64
N ARG A 182 -6.09 -10.95 -6.83
CA ARG A 182 -4.98 -11.67 -6.20
C ARG A 182 -4.04 -12.28 -7.24
N ALA A 183 -4.58 -12.81 -8.33
CA ALA A 183 -3.76 -13.30 -9.46
C ALA A 183 -2.97 -12.15 -10.11
N ALA A 184 -3.62 -11.02 -10.37
CA ALA A 184 -2.96 -9.84 -10.95
C ALA A 184 -1.85 -9.30 -10.04
N PHE A 185 -2.09 -9.19 -8.73
CA PHE A 185 -1.09 -8.74 -7.76
C PHE A 185 0.14 -9.64 -7.79
N ARG A 186 -0.07 -10.96 -7.68
CA ARG A 186 1.01 -11.95 -7.71
C ARG A 186 1.81 -11.95 -9.01
N GLN A 187 1.15 -11.74 -10.16
CA GLN A 187 1.81 -11.73 -11.47
C GLN A 187 2.61 -10.46 -11.72
N SER A 188 2.17 -9.34 -11.15
CA SER A 188 2.73 -8.01 -11.44
C SER A 188 3.66 -7.48 -10.35
N GLY A 189 3.77 -8.18 -9.22
CA GLY A 189 4.65 -7.79 -8.11
C GLY A 189 4.05 -6.72 -7.20
N LEU A 190 2.75 -6.43 -7.33
CA LEU A 190 2.02 -5.63 -6.35
C LEU A 190 1.92 -6.40 -5.03
N ILE A 191 2.14 -5.70 -3.91
CA ILE A 191 2.17 -6.32 -2.58
C ILE A 191 0.80 -6.09 -1.94
N GLU A 192 0.06 -7.17 -1.74
CA GLU A 192 -1.20 -7.11 -1.00
C GLU A 192 -0.92 -6.95 0.50
N VAL A 193 -1.67 -6.06 1.15
CA VAL A 193 -1.62 -5.79 2.60
C VAL A 193 -3.02 -5.82 3.21
N HIS A 194 -3.09 -6.09 4.51
CA HIS A 194 -4.34 -6.36 5.21
C HIS A 194 -4.62 -5.44 6.40
N ASP A 195 -3.60 -4.74 6.90
CA ASP A 195 -3.73 -3.81 8.01
C ASP A 195 -2.71 -2.66 7.93
N ILE A 196 -2.79 -1.78 8.90
CA ILE A 196 -1.94 -0.59 9.00
C ILE A 196 -0.53 -0.98 9.43
N GLU A 197 -0.39 -1.99 10.30
CA GLU A 197 0.92 -2.48 10.73
C GLU A 197 1.75 -2.99 9.56
N GLU A 198 1.16 -3.75 8.64
CA GLU A 198 1.83 -4.23 7.43
C GLU A 198 2.30 -3.06 6.53
N ILE A 199 1.46 -2.04 6.34
CA ILE A 199 1.84 -0.83 5.59
C ILE A 199 3.04 -0.14 6.24
N VAL A 200 2.98 0.06 7.56
CA VAL A 200 4.03 0.74 8.34
C VAL A 200 5.33 -0.06 8.32
N ASP A 201 5.26 -1.36 8.56
CA ASP A 201 6.43 -2.24 8.60
C ASP A 201 7.11 -2.31 7.24
N ILE A 202 6.34 -2.48 6.16
CA ILE A 202 6.88 -2.50 4.80
C ILE A 202 7.50 -1.14 4.45
N ALA A 203 6.81 -0.04 4.75
CA ALA A 203 7.36 1.29 4.52
C ALA A 203 8.69 1.53 5.25
N LYS A 204 8.80 1.08 6.51
CA LYS A 204 10.05 1.16 7.29
C LYS A 204 11.16 0.28 6.71
N VAL A 205 10.84 -0.91 6.20
CA VAL A 205 11.81 -1.79 5.53
C VAL A 205 12.34 -1.15 4.26
N PHE A 206 11.47 -0.63 3.39
CA PHE A 206 11.88 0.00 2.14
C PHE A 206 12.60 1.34 2.35
N ALA A 207 12.28 2.08 3.42
CA ALA A 207 12.98 3.31 3.79
C ALA A 207 14.49 3.09 4.06
N GLN A 208 14.93 1.86 4.36
CA GLN A 208 16.35 1.54 4.55
C GLN A 208 17.15 1.57 3.24
N GLY A 209 16.49 1.59 2.08
CA GLY A 209 17.15 1.63 0.76
C GLY A 209 18.00 0.39 0.44
N ARG A 210 17.87 -0.69 1.20
CA ARG A 210 18.65 -1.92 1.04
C ARG A 210 17.75 -3.13 0.98
N LEU A 211 17.62 -3.71 -0.21
CA LEU A 211 16.89 -4.96 -0.40
C LEU A 211 17.79 -6.19 -0.16
N PRO A 212 17.23 -7.27 0.40
CA PRO A 212 17.97 -8.52 0.54
C PRO A 212 18.26 -9.12 -0.84
N LYS A 213 19.44 -9.72 -1.00
CA LYS A 213 19.86 -10.39 -2.24
C LYS A 213 19.26 -11.80 -2.41
N GLY A 214 18.45 -12.24 -1.46
CA GLY A 214 17.88 -13.59 -1.45
C GLY A 214 17.06 -13.83 -0.20
N ARG A 215 16.63 -15.09 -0.01
CA ARG A 215 15.70 -15.49 1.05
C ARG A 215 16.39 -15.84 2.37
N ALA A 216 17.72 -15.76 2.42
CA ALA A 216 18.49 -16.09 3.62
C ALA A 216 18.44 -14.92 4.61
N ILE A 217 17.93 -15.19 5.80
CA ILE A 217 17.89 -14.24 6.92
C ILE A 217 18.68 -14.78 8.10
N GLY A 218 19.06 -13.87 9.01
CA GLY A 218 19.68 -14.21 10.27
C GLY A 218 18.93 -13.56 11.42
N VAL A 219 18.69 -14.31 12.49
CA VAL A 219 18.03 -13.79 13.70
C VAL A 219 19.07 -13.69 14.82
N LEU A 220 19.24 -12.47 15.34
CA LEU A 220 20.04 -12.18 16.52
C LEU A 220 19.10 -11.73 17.63
N SER A 221 19.11 -12.41 18.78
CA SER A 221 18.27 -12.07 19.92
C SER A 221 18.95 -12.38 21.25
N ILE A 222 18.58 -11.64 22.30
CA ILE A 222 18.91 -11.97 23.70
C ILE A 222 17.95 -13.00 24.31
N SER A 223 16.78 -13.22 23.69
CA SER A 223 15.73 -14.12 24.17
C SER A 223 15.63 -15.35 23.27
N GLY A 224 15.88 -16.53 23.85
CA GLY A 224 15.70 -17.80 23.14
C GLY A 224 14.27 -18.00 22.63
N GLY A 225 13.26 -17.61 23.41
CA GLY A 225 11.85 -17.70 23.03
C GLY A 225 11.52 -16.85 21.80
N SER A 226 11.98 -15.60 21.76
CA SER A 226 11.80 -14.75 20.56
C SER A 226 12.49 -15.36 19.33
N GLY A 227 13.68 -15.94 19.51
CA GLY A 227 14.40 -16.61 18.44
C GLY A 227 13.62 -17.78 17.83
N ILE A 228 12.89 -18.54 18.66
CA ILE A 228 12.00 -19.62 18.20
C ILE A 228 10.84 -19.04 17.37
N VAL A 229 10.14 -18.03 17.89
CA VAL A 229 9.00 -17.40 17.20
C VAL A 229 9.40 -16.83 15.84
N PHE A 230 10.53 -16.10 15.78
CA PHE A 230 11.05 -15.57 14.52
C PHE A 230 11.46 -16.67 13.55
N ALA A 231 12.11 -17.73 14.05
CA ALA A 231 12.54 -18.82 13.19
C ALA A 231 11.35 -19.55 12.56
N ASP A 232 10.33 -19.87 13.36
CA ASP A 232 9.13 -20.54 12.88
C ASP A 232 8.39 -19.69 11.86
N ARG A 233 8.22 -18.37 12.12
CA ARG A 233 7.58 -17.47 11.15
C ARG A 233 8.39 -17.39 9.85
N ALA A 234 9.70 -17.22 9.94
CA ALA A 234 10.56 -17.11 8.77
C ALA A 234 10.45 -18.34 7.86
N ILE A 235 10.47 -19.55 8.42
CA ILE A 235 10.31 -20.79 7.64
C ILE A 235 8.92 -20.89 7.03
N LYS A 236 7.86 -20.51 7.75
CA LYS A 236 6.48 -20.48 7.21
C LYS A 236 6.32 -19.54 6.02
N GLU A 237 7.03 -18.41 6.02
CA GLU A 237 7.11 -17.46 4.89
C GLU A 237 8.09 -17.91 3.78
N GLY A 238 8.66 -19.11 3.89
CA GLY A 238 9.60 -19.66 2.91
C GLY A 238 10.95 -18.94 2.89
N LEU A 239 11.32 -18.25 3.97
CA LEU A 239 12.68 -17.74 4.17
C LEU A 239 13.62 -18.87 4.61
N ALA A 240 14.91 -18.65 4.48
CA ALA A 240 15.94 -19.60 4.86
C ALA A 240 16.75 -19.08 6.05
N LEU A 241 17.05 -19.97 7.00
CA LEU A 241 17.89 -19.70 8.17
C LEU A 241 19.18 -20.53 8.07
N PRO A 242 20.19 -20.08 7.28
CA PRO A 242 21.45 -20.80 7.18
C PRO A 242 22.22 -20.79 8.50
N SER A 243 23.16 -21.72 8.65
CA SER A 243 24.13 -21.69 9.75
C SER A 243 25.02 -20.45 9.63
N PHE A 244 25.31 -19.79 10.74
CA PHE A 244 26.34 -18.77 10.79
C PHE A 244 27.74 -19.39 10.81
N SER A 245 28.74 -18.64 10.33
CA SER A 245 30.14 -19.04 10.46
C SER A 245 30.58 -19.05 11.93
N PRO A 246 31.56 -19.88 12.33
CA PRO A 246 32.12 -19.84 13.68
C PRO A 246 32.65 -18.45 14.08
N GLN A 247 33.17 -17.69 13.12
CA GLN A 247 33.63 -16.31 13.34
C GLN A 247 32.48 -15.38 13.72
N THR A 248 31.35 -15.46 13.02
CA THR A 248 30.16 -14.65 13.30
C THR A 248 29.56 -14.98 14.66
N VAL A 249 29.51 -16.28 15.02
CA VAL A 249 29.02 -16.72 16.34
C VAL A 249 29.88 -16.18 17.46
N ARG A 250 31.21 -16.30 17.35
CA ARG A 250 32.15 -15.75 18.34
C ARG A 250 32.05 -14.23 18.43
N GLY A 251 31.93 -13.53 17.31
CA GLY A 251 31.76 -12.08 17.28
C GLY A 251 30.53 -11.62 18.04
N ALA A 252 29.36 -12.22 17.77
CA ALA A 252 28.12 -11.88 18.46
C ALA A 252 28.22 -12.09 19.99
N GLN A 253 28.76 -13.24 20.41
CA GLN A 253 28.93 -13.56 21.83
C GLN A 253 29.97 -12.68 22.53
N GLY A 254 31.00 -12.24 21.79
CA GLY A 254 32.01 -11.30 22.28
C GLY A 254 31.46 -9.89 22.52
N HIS A 255 30.45 -9.46 21.75
CA HIS A 255 29.76 -8.18 21.98
C HIS A 255 28.78 -8.23 23.14
N HIS A 256 28.03 -9.32 23.29
CA HIS A 256 27.12 -9.50 24.41
C HIS A 256 26.90 -10.99 24.73
N PRO A 257 27.10 -11.44 25.98
CA PRO A 257 27.08 -12.87 26.33
C PRO A 257 25.70 -13.53 26.15
N LEU A 258 24.62 -12.74 26.22
CA LEU A 258 23.25 -13.23 26.00
C LEU A 258 22.85 -13.31 24.52
N PHE A 259 23.66 -12.78 23.60
CA PHE A 259 23.32 -12.87 22.18
C PHE A 259 23.30 -14.32 21.70
N ARG A 260 22.16 -14.70 21.12
CA ARG A 260 21.91 -15.98 20.46
C ARG A 260 21.63 -15.71 18.99
N LEU A 261 22.34 -16.44 18.14
CA LEU A 261 22.09 -16.48 16.70
C LEU A 261 21.24 -17.71 16.37
N VAL A 262 20.15 -17.52 15.64
CA VAL A 262 19.30 -18.63 15.17
C VAL A 262 19.58 -18.91 13.71
N GLY A 263 20.10 -20.10 13.44
CA GLY A 263 20.35 -20.65 12.11
C GLY A 263 20.31 -22.18 12.17
N LYS A 264 20.07 -22.87 11.04
CA LYS A 264 20.12 -24.35 11.02
C LYS A 264 21.46 -24.77 11.62
N SER A 265 21.44 -25.64 12.64
CA SER A 265 22.66 -26.28 13.11
C SER A 265 23.14 -27.22 12.02
N ARG A 266 24.30 -26.95 11.39
CA ARG A 266 25.07 -28.04 10.82
C ARG A 266 25.58 -28.84 12.01
N ARG A 267 24.82 -29.83 12.47
CA ARG A 267 25.41 -30.94 13.20
C ARG A 267 26.30 -31.69 12.21
N HIS A 268 27.57 -31.32 12.16
CA HIS A 268 28.61 -32.31 11.89
C HIS A 268 28.66 -33.18 13.14
N ASP A 269 27.83 -34.22 13.18
CA ASP A 269 28.15 -35.35 14.04
C ASP A 269 27.80 -36.62 13.29
N GLY A 270 28.83 -37.20 12.66
CA GLY A 270 28.80 -38.50 12.01
C GLY A 270 28.78 -39.62 13.04
N ARG A 271 27.80 -39.63 13.94
CA ARG A 271 27.49 -40.80 14.77
C ARG A 271 26.10 -41.30 14.41
N ARG A 272 26.11 -42.35 13.57
CA ARG A 272 24.96 -43.23 13.38
C ARG A 272 24.53 -43.74 14.75
N LEU A 273 23.25 -43.60 15.06
CA LEU A 273 22.60 -44.38 16.11
C LEU A 273 22.64 -45.85 15.66
N GLN A 274 23.32 -46.69 16.44
CA GLN A 274 22.95 -48.09 16.61
C GLN A 274 21.87 -48.16 17.69
#